data_AF-A0A850M1Y3-F1
#
_entry.id   AF-A0A850M1Y3-F1
#
_cell.length_a   1.000
_cell.length_b   1.000
_cell.length_c   1.000
_cell.angle_alpha   90.00
_cell.angle_beta   90.00
_cell.angle_gamma   90.00
#
_symmetry.space_group_name_H-M   'P 1'
#
loop_
_entity.id
_entity.type
_entity.pdbx_description
1 polymer ?
#
loop_
_entity_poly.entity_id
_entity_poly.type
_entity_poly.pdbx_seq_one_letter_code
_entity_poly.pdbx_strand_id
1 'polypeptide(L)'
;MTEISKGYKIALLLIAGTALVYAALTFYKSIYGMLGFPYYDPVSTRSVGVTLLCLGIFNILAVMRAEGENLRLYLEFVIIWMMISIITNTVSLFNPQLVSSPNFMADFSITMAIIINNTVLALYFYLKEIK
;
A
#
# COMPACT_ATOMS: atom_id res chain seq x y z
N MET A 1 28.00 11.10 3.18
CA MET A 1 26.80 10.46 2.62
C MET A 1 26.81 9.01 3.04
N THR A 2 25.95 8.64 3.99
CA THR A 2 25.82 7.25 4.44
C THR A 2 25.00 6.51 3.39
N GLU A 3 25.62 5.61 2.64
CA GLU A 3 24.89 4.80 1.66
C GLU A 3 23.85 3.94 2.36
N ILE A 4 22.63 3.94 1.84
CA ILE A 4 21.54 3.09 2.30
C ILE A 4 21.95 1.61 2.18
N SER A 5 21.69 0.82 3.22
CA SER A 5 21.99 -0.62 3.21
C SER A 5 21.29 -1.37 2.06
N LYS A 6 21.95 -2.37 1.48
CA LYS A 6 21.38 -3.18 0.39
C LYS A 6 20.03 -3.80 0.74
N GLY A 7 19.84 -4.23 2.00
CA GLY A 7 18.58 -4.81 2.46
C GLY A 7 17.42 -3.81 2.39
N TYR A 8 17.70 -2.54 2.64
CA TYR A 8 16.71 -1.48 2.57
C TYR A 8 16.21 -1.22 1.15
N LYS A 9 17.13 -1.17 0.19
CA LYS A 9 16.80 -1.00 -1.22
C LYS A 9 15.88 -2.13 -1.67
N ILE A 10 16.17 -3.36 -1.26
CA ILE A 10 15.33 -4.52 -1.55
C ILE A 10 13.93 -4.37 -0.94
N ALA A 11 13.84 -3.94 0.32
CA ALA A 11 12.55 -3.74 0.99
C ALA A 11 11.67 -2.71 0.28
N LEU A 12 12.24 -1.55 -0.04
CA LEU A 12 11.54 -0.48 -0.77
C LEU A 12 11.09 -0.95 -2.15
N LEU A 13 11.91 -1.74 -2.85
CA LEU A 13 11.53 -2.32 -4.14
C LEU A 13 10.41 -3.36 -4.02
N LEU A 14 10.38 -4.16 -2.95
CA LEU A 14 9.27 -5.09 -2.70
C LEU A 14 7.97 -4.36 -2.39
N ILE A 15 8.02 -3.32 -1.55
CA ILE A 15 6.86 -2.45 -1.25
C ILE A 15 6.42 -1.74 -2.54
N ALA A 16 7.36 -1.24 -3.34
CA ALA A 16 7.05 -0.61 -4.63
C ALA A 16 6.36 -1.58 -5.58
N GLY A 17 6.90 -2.80 -5.74
CA GLY A 17 6.35 -3.82 -6.63
C GLY A 17 4.93 -4.20 -6.23
N THR A 18 4.70 -4.46 -4.95
CA THR A 18 3.36 -4.80 -4.44
C THR A 18 2.39 -3.63 -4.63
N ALA A 19 2.80 -2.39 -4.33
CA ALA A 19 1.96 -1.20 -4.51
C ALA A 19 1.59 -0.96 -5.98
N LEU A 20 2.53 -1.14 -6.92
CA LEU A 20 2.28 -0.97 -8.36
C LEU A 20 1.36 -2.06 -8.91
N VAL A 21 1.57 -3.32 -8.53
CA VAL A 21 0.68 -4.42 -8.93
C VAL A 21 -0.73 -4.17 -8.42
N TYR A 22 -0.87 -3.73 -7.17
CA TYR A 22 -2.17 -3.45 -6.59
C TYR A 22 -2.84 -2.24 -7.25
N ALA A 23 -2.10 -1.17 -7.51
CA ALA A 23 -2.59 -0.02 -8.28
C ALA A 23 -3.15 -0.46 -9.64
N ALA A 24 -2.42 -1.31 -10.37
CA ALA A 24 -2.86 -1.84 -11.66
C ALA A 24 -4.15 -2.67 -11.53
N LEU A 25 -4.25 -3.55 -10.53
CA LEU A 25 -5.46 -4.33 -10.26
C LEU A 25 -6.65 -3.43 -9.91
N THR A 26 -6.43 -2.39 -9.11
CA THR A 26 -7.45 -1.42 -8.72
C THR A 26 -7.95 -0.61 -9.92
N PHE A 27 -7.05 -0.15 -10.78
CA PHE A 27 -7.44 0.53 -12.03
C PHE A 27 -8.17 -0.41 -12.98
N TYR A 28 -7.73 -1.66 -13.10
CA TYR A 28 -8.41 -2.67 -13.90
C TYR A 28 -9.86 -2.90 -13.41
N LYS A 29 -10.06 -3.09 -12.10
CA LYS A 29 -11.40 -3.19 -11.49
C LYS A 29 -12.26 -1.93 -11.78
N SER A 30 -11.64 -0.75 -11.83
CA SER A 30 -12.33 0.53 -12.13
C SER A 30 -12.74 0.70 -13.58
N ILE A 31 -11.90 0.26 -14.53
CA ILE A 31 -12.13 0.44 -15.97
C ILE A 31 -13.16 -0.57 -16.47
N TYR A 32 -13.01 -1.84 -16.09
CA TYR A 32 -13.84 -2.92 -16.61
C TYR A 32 -15.11 -3.17 -15.80
N GLY A 33 -15.38 -2.31 -14.80
CA GLY A 33 -16.64 -2.33 -14.05
C GLY A 33 -16.95 -3.70 -13.48
N MET A 34 -15.96 -4.40 -12.92
CA MET A 34 -16.09 -5.78 -12.39
C MET A 34 -17.11 -5.94 -11.24
N LEU A 35 -17.94 -4.94 -10.97
CA LEU A 35 -18.83 -4.89 -9.84
C LEU A 35 -20.24 -4.57 -10.31
N GLY A 36 -20.99 -5.63 -10.57
CA GLY A 36 -22.46 -5.61 -10.62
C GLY A 36 -23.08 -5.36 -9.25
N PHE A 37 -22.46 -4.51 -8.40
CA PHE A 37 -22.91 -4.23 -7.05
C PHE A 37 -23.34 -2.75 -6.92
N PRO A 38 -24.51 -2.46 -6.32
CA PRO A 38 -25.05 -1.10 -6.24
C PRO A 38 -24.22 -0.13 -5.39
N TYR A 39 -23.19 -0.62 -4.69
CA TYR A 39 -22.34 0.16 -3.78
C TYR A 39 -20.89 0.30 -4.25
N TYR A 40 -20.59 -0.10 -5.49
CA TYR A 40 -19.26 0.16 -6.04
C TYR A 40 -19.11 1.61 -6.45
N ASP A 41 -18.24 2.34 -5.73
CA ASP A 41 -17.80 3.66 -6.15
C ASP A 41 -16.49 3.56 -6.97
N PRO A 42 -16.55 3.74 -8.30
CA PRO A 42 -15.36 3.76 -9.13
C PRO A 42 -14.45 4.94 -8.82
N VAL A 43 -14.95 6.04 -8.24
CA VAL A 43 -14.13 7.21 -7.86
C VAL A 43 -13.24 6.86 -6.68
N SER A 44 -13.81 6.34 -5.59
CA SER A 44 -13.04 5.85 -4.44
C SER A 44 -12.00 4.81 -4.86
N THR A 45 -12.38 3.88 -5.73
CA THR A 45 -11.47 2.85 -6.25
C THR A 45 -10.30 3.46 -7.04
N ARG A 46 -10.55 4.43 -7.92
CA ARG A 46 -9.48 5.14 -8.65
C ARG A 46 -8.54 5.88 -7.71
N SER A 47 -9.08 6.56 -6.70
CA SER A 47 -8.30 7.30 -5.71
C SER A 47 -7.34 6.40 -4.94
N VAL A 48 -7.79 5.18 -4.58
CA VAL A 48 -6.94 4.16 -3.97
C VAL A 48 -5.86 3.69 -4.96
N GLY A 49 -6.21 3.45 -6.22
CA GLY A 49 -5.24 3.09 -7.26
C GLY A 49 -4.16 4.16 -7.46
N VAL A 50 -4.54 5.44 -7.48
CA VAL A 50 -3.61 6.58 -7.63
C VAL A 50 -2.67 6.68 -6.44
N THR A 51 -3.18 6.53 -5.22
CA THR A 51 -2.35 6.63 -4.01
C THR A 51 -1.33 5.49 -3.92
N LEU A 52 -1.72 4.27 -4.31
CA LEU A 52 -0.82 3.12 -4.41
C LEU A 52 0.23 3.29 -5.53
N LEU A 53 -0.18 3.84 -6.68
CA LEU A 53 0.74 4.18 -7.76
C LEU A 53 1.79 5.20 -7.30
N CYS A 54 1.35 6.27 -6.63
CA CYS A 54 2.23 7.29 -6.06
C CYS A 54 3.21 6.66 -5.06
N LEU A 55 2.73 5.81 -4.15
CA LEU A 55 3.60 5.09 -3.21
C LEU A 55 4.64 4.23 -3.92
N GLY A 56 4.25 3.50 -4.95
CA GLY A 56 5.18 2.69 -5.75
C GLY A 56 6.27 3.54 -6.42
N ILE A 57 5.87 4.63 -7.08
CA ILE A 57 6.79 5.56 -7.74
C ILE A 57 7.72 6.22 -6.72
N PHE A 58 7.20 6.70 -5.60
CA PHE A 58 8.02 7.34 -4.57
C PHE A 58 9.04 6.36 -3.95
N ASN A 59 8.68 5.09 -3.75
CA ASN A 59 9.61 4.08 -3.25
C ASN A 59 10.76 3.83 -4.24
N ILE A 60 10.47 3.79 -5.54
CA ILE A 60 11.49 3.67 -6.60
C ILE A 60 12.40 4.90 -6.59
N LEU A 61 11.83 6.11 -6.54
CA LEU A 61 12.59 7.35 -6.47
C LEU A 61 13.47 7.42 -5.22
N ALA A 62 12.98 6.95 -4.08
CA ALA A 62 13.72 6.89 -2.82
C ALA A 62 14.96 5.98 -2.95
N VAL A 63 14.84 4.83 -3.62
CA VAL A 63 15.96 3.94 -3.92
C VAL A 63 16.97 4.60 -4.87
N MET A 64 16.50 5.35 -5.87
CA MET A 64 17.35 6.03 -6.85
C MET A 64 18.10 7.23 -6.27
N ARG A 65 17.47 7.99 -5.37
CA ARG A 65 18.02 9.25 -4.82
C ARG A 65 18.87 9.07 -3.56
N ALA A 66 18.76 7.92 -2.89
CA ALA A 66 19.69 7.39 -1.89
C ALA A 66 20.29 8.34 -0.82
N GLU A 67 19.56 9.40 -0.43
CA GLU A 67 19.95 10.28 0.68
C GLU A 67 19.35 9.77 2.00
N GLY A 68 20.19 9.30 2.93
CA GLY A 68 19.76 8.60 4.15
C GLY A 68 18.81 9.37 5.07
N GLU A 69 18.98 10.69 5.24
CA GLU A 69 18.08 11.50 6.09
C GLU A 69 16.68 11.65 5.49
N ASN A 70 16.61 11.93 4.18
CA ASN A 70 15.34 12.08 3.46
C ASN A 70 14.58 10.75 3.38
N LEU A 71 15.31 9.62 3.40
CA LEU A 71 14.71 8.29 3.42
C LEU A 71 13.93 8.02 4.70
N ARG A 72 14.46 8.43 5.86
CA ARG A 72 13.82 8.17 7.16
C ARG A 72 12.43 8.79 7.27
N LEU A 73 12.32 10.08 6.95
CA LEU A 73 11.03 10.79 6.91
C LEU A 73 10.05 10.12 5.93
N TYR A 74 10.57 9.66 4.80
CA TYR A 74 9.77 8.95 3.81
C TYR A 74 9.21 7.63 4.35
N LEU A 75 10.00 6.86 5.10
CA LEU A 75 9.53 5.62 5.73
C LEU A 75 8.50 5.85 6.81
N GLU A 76 8.68 6.88 7.63
CA GLU A 76 7.68 7.28 8.62
C GLU A 76 6.35 7.56 7.91
N PHE A 77 6.39 8.28 6.78
CA PHE A 77 5.21 8.53 5.97
C PHE A 77 4.60 7.23 5.41
N VAL A 78 5.40 6.30 4.88
CA VAL A 78 4.93 5.01 4.37
C VAL A 78 4.27 4.19 5.49
N ILE A 79 4.87 4.13 6.67
CA ILE A 79 4.33 3.42 7.83
C ILE A 79 3.00 4.04 8.26
N ILE A 80 2.94 5.37 8.39
CA ILE A 80 1.70 6.09 8.73
C ILE A 80 0.61 5.81 7.70
N TRP A 81 0.94 5.85 6.41
CA TRP A 81 0.00 5.54 5.33
C TRP A 81 -0.54 4.11 5.44
N MET A 82 0.34 3.14 5.68
CA MET A 82 -0.08 1.74 5.83
C MET A 82 -0.96 1.54 7.08
N MET A 83 -0.64 2.21 8.19
CA MET A 83 -1.46 2.20 9.40
C MET A 83 -2.85 2.79 9.17
N ILE A 84 -2.95 3.93 8.48
CA ILE A 84 -4.23 4.51 8.07
C ILE A 84 -5.00 3.52 7.18
N SER A 85 -4.32 2.90 6.22
CA SER A 85 -4.93 1.92 5.31
C SER A 85 -5.48 0.68 6.04
N ILE A 86 -4.79 0.21 7.09
CA ILE A 86 -5.27 -0.85 7.99
C ILE A 86 -6.54 -0.41 8.71
N ILE A 87 -6.54 0.80 9.29
CA ILE A 87 -7.70 1.34 10.01
C ILE A 87 -8.89 1.46 9.05
N THR A 88 -8.70 2.07 7.88
CA THR A 88 -9.77 2.24 6.88
C THR A 88 -10.33 0.90 6.39
N ASN A 89 -9.46 -0.09 6.11
CA ASN A 89 -9.93 -1.44 5.78
C ASN A 89 -10.72 -2.05 6.95
N THR A 90 -10.21 -1.96 8.17
CA THR A 90 -10.90 -2.54 9.34
C THR A 90 -12.27 -1.88 9.58
N VAL A 91 -12.38 -0.56 9.39
CA VAL A 91 -13.66 0.16 9.47
C VAL A 91 -14.65 -0.34 8.43
N SER A 92 -14.19 -0.76 7.25
CA SER A 92 -15.07 -1.28 6.20
C SER A 92 -15.82 -2.56 6.59
N LEU A 93 -15.30 -3.34 7.56
CA LEU A 93 -15.99 -4.52 8.11
C LEU A 93 -17.27 -4.18 8.86
N PHE A 94 -17.42 -2.95 9.35
CA PHE A 94 -18.61 -2.51 10.07
C PHE A 94 -19.70 -1.99 9.13
N ASN A 95 -19.45 -1.95 7.81
CA ASN A 95 -20.47 -1.58 6.83
C ASN A 95 -21.21 -2.83 6.32
N PRO A 96 -22.48 -3.05 6.71
CA PRO A 96 -23.24 -4.25 6.32
C PRO A 96 -23.44 -4.38 4.81
N GLN A 97 -23.43 -3.26 4.09
CA GLN A 97 -23.60 -3.22 2.64
C GLN A 97 -22.36 -3.73 1.89
N LEU A 98 -21.16 -3.57 2.48
CA LEU A 98 -19.92 -4.07 1.91
C LEU A 98 -19.72 -5.55 2.24
N VAL A 99 -19.98 -5.92 3.50
CA VAL A 99 -19.81 -7.30 4.02
C VAL A 99 -20.68 -8.32 3.27
N SER A 100 -21.84 -7.90 2.78
CA SER A 100 -22.76 -8.74 2.00
C SER A 100 -22.33 -8.99 0.54
N SER A 101 -21.24 -8.36 0.07
CA SER A 101 -20.72 -8.59 -1.27
C SER A 101 -20.00 -9.95 -1.38
N PRO A 102 -20.28 -10.76 -2.42
CA PRO A 102 -19.73 -12.11 -2.60
C PRO A 102 -18.20 -12.18 -2.56
N ASN A 103 -17.53 -11.12 -3.02
CA ASN A 103 -16.08 -11.07 -3.13
C ASN A 103 -15.43 -10.23 -2.03
N PHE A 104 -16.20 -9.58 -1.16
CA PHE A 104 -15.67 -8.63 -0.19
C PHE A 104 -14.69 -9.29 0.78
N MET A 105 -15.04 -10.46 1.34
CA MET A 105 -14.15 -11.15 2.27
C MET A 105 -12.84 -11.57 1.61
N ALA A 106 -12.88 -12.04 0.36
CA ALA A 106 -11.67 -12.41 -0.38
C ALA A 106 -10.78 -11.18 -0.65
N ASP A 107 -11.38 -10.10 -1.18
CA ASP A 107 -10.67 -8.84 -1.44
C ASP A 107 -10.10 -8.23 -0.15
N PHE A 108 -10.88 -8.23 0.94
CA PHE A 108 -10.46 -7.75 2.25
C PHE A 108 -9.28 -8.56 2.79
N SER A 109 -9.37 -9.90 2.80
CA SER A 109 -8.30 -10.76 3.31
C SER A 109 -7.00 -10.61 2.51
N ILE A 110 -7.08 -10.55 1.18
CA ILE A 110 -5.90 -10.35 0.32
C ILE A 110 -5.29 -8.97 0.57
N THR A 111 -6.13 -7.91 0.61
CA THR A 111 -5.68 -6.54 0.86
C THR A 111 -4.99 -6.45 2.22
N MET A 112 -5.60 -7.01 3.27
CA MET A 112 -5.03 -6.98 4.62
C MET A 112 -3.75 -7.79 4.73
N ALA A 113 -3.65 -8.96 4.11
CA ALA A 113 -2.42 -9.74 4.11
C ALA A 113 -1.24 -8.95 3.50
N ILE A 114 -1.48 -8.24 2.39
CA ILE A 114 -0.47 -7.43 1.72
C ILE A 114 -0.08 -6.21 2.55
N ILE A 115 -1.07 -5.45 3.04
CA ILE A 115 -0.79 -4.23 3.83
C ILE A 115 -0.05 -4.61 5.12
N ILE A 116 -0.46 -5.65 5.83
CA ILE A 116 0.23 -6.12 7.04
C ILE A 116 1.66 -6.56 6.71
N ASN A 117 1.86 -7.34 5.65
CA ASN A 117 3.19 -7.79 5.24
C ASN A 117 4.12 -6.59 4.94
N ASN A 118 3.64 -5.63 4.15
CA ASN A 118 4.39 -4.42 3.82
C ASN A 118 4.65 -3.53 5.04
N THR A 119 3.70 -3.44 5.97
CA THR A 119 3.87 -2.70 7.23
C THR A 119 4.94 -3.32 8.10
N VAL A 120 4.93 -4.65 8.24
CA VAL A 120 5.94 -5.39 9.02
C VAL A 120 7.32 -5.22 8.39
N LEU A 121 7.43 -5.30 7.06
CA LEU A 121 8.68 -5.05 6.35
C LEU A 121 9.17 -3.61 6.60
N ALA A 122 8.32 -2.61 6.39
CA ALA A 122 8.67 -1.20 6.60
C ALA A 122 9.13 -0.94 8.05
N LEU A 123 8.40 -1.47 9.04
CA LEU A 123 8.76 -1.35 10.46
C LEU A 123 10.08 -2.05 10.80
N TYR A 124 10.29 -3.28 10.31
CA TYR A 124 11.53 -4.03 10.55
C TYR A 124 12.76 -3.24 10.06
N PHE A 125 12.67 -2.70 8.85
CA PHE A 125 13.76 -1.92 8.28
C PHE A 125 13.93 -0.57 8.97
N TYR A 126 12.85 0.12 9.30
CA TYR A 126 12.89 1.38 10.07
C TYR A 126 13.59 1.19 11.43
N LEU A 127 13.24 0.15 12.18
CA LEU A 127 13.87 -0.15 13.47
C LEU A 127 15.35 -0.56 13.36
N LYS A 128 15.74 -1.16 12.24
CA LYS A 128 17.13 -1.57 11.98
C LYS A 128 18.04 -0.38 11.67
N GLU A 129 17.51 0.69 11.10
CA GLU A 129 18.28 1.88 10.71
C GLU A 129 18.44 2.89 11.86
N ILE A 130 17.56 2.85 12.86
CA ILE A 130 17.70 3.64 14.09
C ILE A 130 18.83 3.12 14.99
N LYS A 131 19.20 1.85 14.86
CA LYS A 131 20.29 1.21 15.61
C LYS A 131 21.63 1.36 14.91
#